data_AF-A0A817AG09-F1
#
_entry.id   AF-A0A817AG09-F1
#
_cell.length_a   1.000
_cell.length_b   1.000
_cell.length_c   1.000
_cell.angle_alpha   90.00
_cell.angle_beta   90.00
_cell.angle_gamma   90.00
#
_symmetry.space_group_name_H-M   'P 1'
#
loop_
_entity.id
_entity.type
_entity.pdbx_description
1 polymer ?
#
loop_
_entity_poly.entity_id
_entity_poly.type
_entity_poly.pdbx_seq_one_letter_code
_entity_poly.pdbx_strand_id
1 'polypeptide(L)'
;MFMGFLLHLLILGGLPICSGYFSPDTTDYDAYGLKMAANNLILVESQPDNTAFFILFPPYNNVSTGQQCSLDYDNGNDYVYSVGVGFQASDSNFYAVGQVATGNGQDIDLSGGNPTFIAYYNATNDVQCGQIARTIISEIPFLPDDFLVMVVHPTGQFVLGLTPNFVFRFNPSGSPTLITKTSIWSNSSFTPRAADIDTNFTIVAGIRVNSVSPRVLASVVVYLIDNTLSHIYSTWTYVPTNNSWQSLLKFSGYDSWSVKYTMSVDINNYNPTRVLIGVPCVNTVFHFIVGGGGTTLNLTDQRSSGNSVGFGKGVAWISSDQAVILANIYTLTFSSWLSSQIWVYTQLPSTSLVSTPTAIIPNSQQPIPSTISSELINLVSTPSGLVVLDVSGGILFILSTPPSY
;
A
#
# COMPACT_ATOMS: atom_id res chain seq x y z
N MET A 1 58.13 -4.28 -10.20
CA MET A 1 56.96 -3.65 -10.84
C MET A 1 55.91 -4.69 -11.29
N PHE A 2 55.68 -5.75 -10.52
CA PHE A 2 54.74 -6.85 -10.90
C PHE A 2 53.77 -7.23 -9.77
N MET A 3 53.86 -6.60 -8.60
CA MET A 3 53.05 -6.94 -7.42
C MET A 3 51.80 -6.05 -7.25
N GLY A 4 51.74 -4.90 -7.94
CA GLY A 4 50.59 -4.00 -7.91
C GLY A 4 49.44 -4.40 -8.86
N PHE A 5 49.72 -5.23 -9.87
CA PHE A 5 48.73 -5.61 -10.89
C PHE A 5 47.87 -6.82 -10.46
N LEU A 6 48.41 -7.72 -9.62
CA LEU A 6 47.64 -8.85 -9.09
C LEU A 6 46.59 -8.43 -8.04
N LEU A 7 46.86 -7.35 -7.28
CA LEU A 7 45.93 -6.86 -6.26
C LEU A 7 44.70 -6.17 -6.89
N HIS A 8 44.84 -5.55 -8.06
CA HIS A 8 43.70 -4.99 -8.79
C HIS A 8 42.80 -6.07 -9.42
N LEU A 9 43.36 -7.22 -9.82
CA LEU A 9 42.57 -8.34 -10.36
C LEU A 9 41.84 -9.13 -9.27
N LEU A 10 42.39 -9.22 -8.05
CA LEU A 10 41.71 -9.83 -6.90
C LEU A 10 40.57 -8.97 -6.34
N ILE A 11 40.60 -7.65 -6.53
CA ILE A 11 39.51 -6.74 -6.14
C ILE A 11 38.41 -6.69 -7.23
N LEU A 12 38.74 -6.94 -8.49
CA LEU A 12 37.76 -7.02 -9.59
C LEU A 12 37.16 -8.43 -9.80
N GLY A 13 37.81 -9.49 -9.32
CA GLY A 13 37.34 -10.88 -9.43
C GLY A 13 36.58 -11.42 -8.22
N GLY A 14 36.33 -10.58 -7.20
CA GLY A 14 35.75 -10.99 -5.91
C GLY A 14 34.58 -10.13 -5.45
N LEU A 15 34.02 -9.26 -6.31
CA LEU A 15 32.66 -8.80 -6.09
C LEU A 15 31.76 -9.97 -6.50
N PRO A 16 31.07 -10.65 -5.56
CA PRO A 16 29.92 -11.40 -5.97
C PRO A 16 29.05 -10.39 -6.73
N ILE A 17 28.79 -10.67 -8.00
CA ILE A 17 27.54 -10.22 -8.59
C ILE A 17 26.52 -10.88 -7.66
N CYS A 18 26.08 -10.13 -6.63
CA CYS A 18 24.90 -10.50 -5.89
C CYS A 18 23.79 -10.45 -6.93
N SER A 19 23.58 -11.57 -7.62
CA SER A 19 22.27 -11.92 -8.13
C SER A 19 21.38 -11.85 -6.90
N GLY A 20 20.67 -10.72 -6.75
CA GLY A 20 19.78 -10.52 -5.62
C GLY A 20 18.74 -11.63 -5.66
N TYR A 21 18.85 -12.56 -4.73
CA TYR A 21 17.80 -13.53 -4.47
C TYR A 21 16.71 -12.77 -3.73
N PHE A 22 15.54 -12.62 -4.35
CA PHE A 22 14.35 -12.21 -3.65
C PHE A 22 13.69 -13.48 -3.09
N SER A 23 13.52 -13.55 -1.79
CA SER A 23 12.77 -14.61 -1.11
C SER A 23 11.69 -13.90 -0.32
N PRO A 24 10.41 -14.01 -0.73
CA PRO A 24 9.36 -13.26 -0.07
C PRO A 24 9.19 -13.83 1.33
N ASP A 25 9.07 -12.95 2.33
CA ASP A 25 8.58 -13.34 3.64
C ASP A 25 7.10 -13.74 3.53
N THR A 26 6.83 -15.04 3.66
CA THR A 26 5.50 -15.64 3.61
C THR A 26 4.83 -15.64 4.99
N THR A 27 5.36 -14.89 5.95
CA THR A 27 4.80 -14.76 7.30
C THR A 27 4.47 -13.32 7.65
N ASP A 28 4.92 -12.36 6.85
CA ASP A 28 4.71 -10.93 7.06
C ASP A 28 3.53 -10.40 6.21
N TYR A 29 2.40 -10.13 6.87
CA TYR A 29 1.21 -9.52 6.25
C TYR A 29 1.39 -8.05 5.86
N ASP A 30 2.46 -7.39 6.33
CA ASP A 30 2.78 -6.01 5.98
C ASP A 30 3.65 -5.95 4.71
N ALA A 31 4.26 -7.08 4.31
CA ALA A 31 5.29 -7.11 3.28
C ALA A 31 4.78 -7.06 1.84
N TYR A 32 5.53 -6.32 1.01
CA TYR A 32 5.47 -6.31 -0.47
C TYR A 32 4.14 -5.84 -1.10
N GLY A 33 3.16 -5.38 -0.32
CA GLY A 33 1.93 -4.79 -0.85
C GLY A 33 0.74 -4.85 0.11
N LEU A 34 -0.41 -4.38 -0.35
CA LEU A 34 -1.65 -4.42 0.43
C LEU A 34 -2.24 -5.83 0.37
N LYS A 35 -2.19 -6.55 1.49
CA LYS A 35 -2.73 -7.91 1.62
C LYS A 35 -4.23 -7.96 1.88
N MET A 36 -4.89 -6.82 2.03
CA MET A 36 -6.33 -6.72 2.27
C MET A 36 -6.93 -5.57 1.47
N ALA A 37 -8.11 -5.82 0.90
CA ALA A 37 -8.93 -4.82 0.23
C ALA A 37 -10.41 -5.09 0.49
N ALA A 38 -11.22 -4.04 0.58
CA ALA A 38 -12.64 -4.16 0.86
C ALA A 38 -13.44 -3.04 0.21
N ASN A 39 -14.68 -3.34 -0.18
CA ASN A 39 -15.70 -2.37 -0.57
C ASN A 39 -17.05 -2.76 0.05
N ASN A 40 -18.16 -2.28 -0.50
CA ASN A 40 -19.52 -2.63 -0.03
C ASN A 40 -20.02 -4.01 -0.48
N LEU A 41 -19.26 -4.76 -1.29
CA LEU A 41 -19.67 -6.00 -1.92
C LEU A 41 -18.77 -7.20 -1.56
N ILE A 42 -17.50 -6.95 -1.28
CA ILE A 42 -16.51 -7.97 -0.97
C ILE A 42 -15.37 -7.41 -0.12
N LEU A 43 -14.88 -8.24 0.79
CA LEU A 43 -13.58 -8.12 1.42
C LEU A 43 -12.74 -9.30 0.98
N VAL A 44 -11.51 -9.02 0.58
CA VAL A 44 -10.53 -10.02 0.17
C VAL A 44 -9.25 -9.78 0.95
N GLU A 45 -8.72 -10.85 1.52
CA GLU A 45 -7.42 -10.89 2.16
C GLU A 45 -6.58 -12.01 1.55
N SER A 46 -5.37 -11.70 1.11
CA SER A 46 -4.40 -12.72 0.70
C SER A 46 -3.73 -13.32 1.94
N GLN A 47 -3.97 -14.60 2.21
CA GLN A 47 -3.32 -15.33 3.30
C GLN A 47 -1.81 -15.54 3.03
N PRO A 48 -0.96 -15.49 4.06
CA PRO A 48 0.49 -15.39 3.96
C PRO A 48 1.12 -16.76 3.69
N ASP A 49 0.41 -17.85 4.02
CA ASP A 49 0.81 -19.23 3.72
C ASP A 49 0.84 -19.54 2.22
N ASN A 50 0.52 -18.55 1.37
CA ASN A 50 0.48 -18.60 -0.08
C ASN A 50 -0.50 -19.62 -0.66
N THR A 51 -1.51 -20.00 0.12
CA THR A 51 -2.44 -21.03 -0.34
C THR A 51 -3.73 -20.43 -0.87
N ALA A 52 -4.26 -19.38 -0.23
CA ALA A 52 -5.61 -18.93 -0.53
C ALA A 52 -5.91 -17.45 -0.22
N PHE A 53 -7.00 -16.97 -0.83
CA PHE A 53 -7.69 -15.76 -0.44
C PHE A 53 -8.74 -16.10 0.61
N PHE A 54 -8.74 -15.38 1.72
CA PHE A 54 -9.91 -15.28 2.58
C PHE A 54 -10.86 -14.25 1.98
N ILE A 55 -12.09 -14.67 1.69
CA ILE A 55 -13.12 -13.83 1.08
C ILE A 55 -14.29 -13.74 2.04
N LEU A 56 -14.73 -12.53 2.32
CA LEU A 56 -15.91 -12.24 3.12
C LEU A 56 -16.87 -11.36 2.32
N PHE A 57 -18.15 -11.70 2.36
CA PHE A 57 -19.23 -10.95 1.75
C PHE A 57 -20.03 -10.19 2.82
N PRO A 58 -20.59 -9.02 2.49
CA PRO A 58 -21.38 -8.23 3.41
C PRO A 58 -22.68 -8.95 3.85
N PRO A 59 -23.29 -8.52 4.97
CA PRO A 59 -22.79 -7.51 5.91
C PRO A 59 -21.64 -8.05 6.79
N TYR A 60 -20.55 -7.30 6.87
CA TYR A 60 -19.32 -7.74 7.56
C TYR A 60 -19.43 -7.84 9.08
N ASN A 61 -20.48 -7.27 9.66
CA ASN A 61 -20.71 -7.27 11.10
C ASN A 61 -21.43 -8.52 11.61
N ASN A 62 -21.77 -9.47 10.73
CA ASN A 62 -22.44 -10.71 11.08
C ASN A 62 -21.88 -11.85 10.24
N VAL A 63 -20.80 -12.49 10.71
CA VAL A 63 -20.15 -13.58 9.99
C VAL A 63 -20.94 -14.86 10.23
N SER A 64 -21.94 -15.14 9.39
CA SER A 64 -22.61 -16.44 9.37
C SER A 64 -21.87 -17.44 8.45
N THR A 65 -21.94 -18.73 8.79
CA THR A 65 -21.41 -19.81 7.93
C THR A 65 -22.14 -19.79 6.58
N GLY A 66 -21.50 -19.23 5.55
CA GLY A 66 -22.10 -19.00 4.23
C GLY A 66 -21.74 -17.65 3.61
N GLN A 67 -21.25 -16.69 4.40
CA GLN A 67 -20.80 -15.37 3.92
C GLN A 67 -19.28 -15.25 3.82
N GLN A 68 -18.54 -16.29 4.19
CA GLN A 68 -17.11 -16.36 4.05
C GLN A 68 -16.72 -17.60 3.24
N CYS A 69 -15.63 -17.52 2.51
CA CYS A 69 -15.06 -18.67 1.84
C CYS A 69 -13.56 -18.49 1.59
N SER A 70 -12.90 -19.60 1.29
CA SER A 70 -11.49 -19.64 0.91
C SER A 70 -11.42 -19.93 -0.59
N LEU A 71 -10.60 -19.17 -1.31
CA LEU A 71 -10.32 -19.40 -2.72
C LEU A 71 -8.83 -19.63 -2.90
N ASP A 72 -8.44 -20.83 -3.30
CA ASP A 72 -7.04 -21.15 -3.54
C ASP A 72 -6.45 -20.25 -4.63
N TYR A 73 -5.16 -19.91 -4.53
CA TYR A 73 -4.44 -19.18 -5.59
C TYR A 73 -4.28 -19.99 -6.88
N ASP A 74 -4.62 -21.29 -6.78
CA ASP A 74 -4.88 -22.22 -7.87
C ASP A 74 -3.70 -23.12 -8.28
N ASN A 75 -2.56 -23.15 -7.55
CA ASN A 75 -1.49 -24.18 -7.77
C ASN A 75 -0.41 -24.34 -6.66
N GLY A 76 -0.52 -23.70 -5.49
CA GLY A 76 0.49 -23.80 -4.41
C GLY A 76 1.86 -23.19 -4.70
N ASN A 77 2.02 -22.60 -5.89
CA ASN A 77 3.25 -21.97 -6.37
C ASN A 77 3.11 -20.44 -6.55
N ASP A 78 1.93 -19.85 -6.39
CA ASP A 78 1.73 -18.41 -6.59
C ASP A 78 1.97 -17.64 -5.28
N TYR A 79 2.75 -16.56 -5.31
CA TYR A 79 2.87 -15.59 -4.22
C TYR A 79 2.10 -14.33 -4.56
N VAL A 80 1.11 -13.94 -3.76
CA VAL A 80 0.36 -12.70 -3.97
C VAL A 80 1.04 -11.53 -3.27
N TYR A 81 1.42 -10.49 -4.01
CA TYR A 81 1.96 -9.25 -3.45
C TYR A 81 0.86 -8.36 -2.89
N SER A 82 -0.19 -8.16 -3.69
CA SER A 82 -1.24 -7.22 -3.37
C SER A 82 -2.59 -7.67 -3.94
N VAL A 83 -3.64 -7.38 -3.19
CA VAL A 83 -5.03 -7.48 -3.62
C VAL A 83 -5.67 -6.10 -3.67
N GLY A 84 -6.72 -5.96 -4.48
CA GLY A 84 -7.40 -4.69 -4.66
C GLY A 84 -8.81 -4.84 -5.24
N VAL A 85 -9.70 -3.94 -4.84
CA VAL A 85 -11.09 -3.88 -5.30
C VAL A 85 -11.43 -2.45 -5.71
N GLY A 86 -12.37 -2.29 -6.64
CA GLY A 86 -12.92 -0.96 -6.93
C GLY A 86 -13.88 -0.55 -5.81
N PHE A 87 -13.62 0.57 -5.13
CA PHE A 87 -14.46 1.05 -4.02
C PHE A 87 -15.92 1.35 -4.43
N GLN A 88 -16.14 1.72 -5.70
CA GLN A 88 -17.43 2.00 -6.33
C GLN A 88 -17.83 0.92 -7.34
N ALA A 89 -17.24 -0.28 -7.28
CA ALA A 89 -17.59 -1.37 -8.17
C ALA A 89 -19.05 -1.78 -7.98
N SER A 90 -19.72 -2.16 -9.07
CA SER A 90 -21.08 -2.72 -9.02
C SER A 90 -21.11 -4.21 -8.73
N ASP A 91 -19.96 -4.87 -8.84
CA ASP A 91 -19.81 -6.32 -8.79
C ASP A 91 -18.70 -6.70 -7.79
N SER A 92 -18.75 -7.92 -7.25
CA SER A 92 -17.79 -8.45 -6.28
C SER A 92 -16.47 -8.92 -6.93
N ASN A 93 -15.96 -8.14 -7.89
CA ASN A 93 -14.75 -8.45 -8.62
C ASN A 93 -13.52 -7.89 -7.91
N PHE A 94 -12.40 -8.62 -7.98
CA PHE A 94 -11.15 -8.18 -7.40
C PHE A 94 -9.96 -8.49 -8.30
N TYR A 95 -8.86 -7.81 -8.01
CA TYR A 95 -7.58 -7.97 -8.68
C TYR A 95 -6.57 -8.51 -7.70
N ALA A 96 -5.68 -9.36 -8.20
CA ALA A 96 -4.47 -9.74 -7.50
C ALA A 96 -3.27 -9.60 -8.43
N VAL A 97 -2.16 -9.15 -7.85
CA VAL A 97 -0.86 -9.14 -8.50
C VAL A 97 0.11 -9.92 -7.64
N GLY A 98 0.95 -10.70 -8.29
CA GLY A 98 1.84 -11.62 -7.61
C GLY A 98 2.87 -12.19 -8.54
N GLN A 99 3.54 -13.25 -8.11
CA GLN A 99 4.53 -13.96 -8.90
C GLN A 99 4.27 -15.45 -8.88
N VAL A 100 4.56 -16.10 -10.00
CA VAL A 100 4.47 -17.55 -10.15
C VAL A 100 5.82 -18.17 -9.77
N ALA A 101 5.86 -19.06 -8.79
CA ALA A 101 7.05 -19.84 -8.47
C ALA A 101 7.30 -20.88 -9.58
N THR A 102 8.50 -20.89 -10.14
CA THR A 102 8.93 -21.96 -11.02
C THR A 102 9.69 -23.02 -10.21
N GLY A 103 8.98 -23.98 -9.62
CA GLY A 103 9.61 -25.07 -8.87
C GLY A 103 8.62 -26.00 -8.18
N ASN A 104 9.00 -27.27 -7.99
CA ASN A 104 8.24 -28.21 -7.16
C ASN A 104 8.78 -28.14 -5.73
N GLY A 105 8.13 -27.36 -4.87
CA GLY A 105 8.32 -27.43 -3.41
C GLY A 105 8.85 -26.16 -2.76
N GLN A 106 7.98 -25.53 -1.97
CA GLN A 106 8.15 -24.66 -0.79
C GLN A 106 9.14 -23.50 -0.78
N ASP A 107 10.16 -23.47 -1.63
CA ASP A 107 11.02 -22.30 -1.80
C ASP A 107 10.68 -21.65 -3.14
N ILE A 108 10.06 -20.48 -3.05
CA ILE A 108 9.78 -19.62 -4.20
C ILE A 108 11.14 -19.01 -4.61
N ASP A 109 11.90 -19.72 -5.45
CA ASP A 109 13.15 -19.20 -6.01
C ASP A 109 12.83 -18.15 -7.07
N LEU A 110 12.95 -16.88 -6.70
CA LEU A 110 12.66 -15.72 -7.55
C LEU A 110 13.90 -15.21 -8.29
N SER A 111 15.01 -15.96 -8.25
CA SER A 111 16.24 -15.62 -8.99
C SER A 111 16.14 -15.88 -10.50
N GLY A 112 15.07 -16.54 -10.97
CA GLY A 112 14.93 -17.06 -12.34
C GLY A 112 14.28 -16.15 -13.40
N GLY A 113 13.91 -14.90 -13.08
CA GLY A 113 13.11 -14.10 -14.02
C GLY A 113 11.66 -14.57 -14.14
N ASN A 114 11.12 -15.13 -13.06
CA ASN A 114 9.76 -15.64 -13.00
C ASN A 114 8.76 -14.52 -13.31
N PRO A 115 7.69 -14.80 -14.08
CA PRO A 115 6.77 -13.78 -14.49
C PRO A 115 5.92 -13.27 -13.31
N THR A 116 5.72 -11.95 -13.27
CA THR A 116 4.66 -11.34 -12.47
C THR A 116 3.32 -11.70 -13.10
N PHE A 117 2.38 -12.28 -12.34
CA PHE A 117 1.02 -12.48 -12.81
C PHE A 117 0.13 -11.30 -12.41
N ILE A 118 -0.81 -10.96 -13.29
CA ILE A 118 -1.96 -10.13 -12.96
C ILE A 118 -3.20 -10.99 -13.20
N ALA A 119 -4.00 -11.15 -12.15
CA ALA A 119 -5.21 -11.93 -12.17
C ALA A 119 -6.42 -11.05 -11.88
N TYR A 120 -7.47 -11.28 -12.67
CA TYR A 120 -8.80 -10.74 -12.44
C TYR A 120 -9.72 -11.87 -11.99
N TYR A 121 -10.42 -11.65 -10.89
CA TYR A 121 -11.36 -12.61 -10.32
C TYR A 121 -12.76 -12.04 -10.44
N ASN A 122 -13.61 -12.74 -11.18
CA ASN A 122 -14.97 -12.32 -11.44
C ASN A 122 -15.96 -13.21 -10.69
N ALA A 123 -16.83 -12.60 -9.88
CA ALA A 123 -17.94 -13.28 -9.22
C ALA A 123 -19.25 -12.93 -9.94
N THR A 124 -19.90 -13.91 -10.57
CA THR A 124 -21.20 -13.70 -11.22
C THR A 124 -22.33 -13.73 -10.19
N ASN A 125 -22.71 -12.57 -9.64
CA ASN A 125 -23.97 -12.26 -8.93
C ASN A 125 -24.46 -13.17 -7.79
N ASP A 126 -23.81 -14.30 -7.47
CA ASP A 126 -24.18 -15.22 -6.40
C ASP A 126 -22.96 -15.57 -5.52
N VAL A 127 -23.22 -15.55 -4.22
CA VAL A 127 -22.30 -15.46 -3.08
C VAL A 127 -21.62 -16.81 -2.77
N GLN A 128 -20.88 -17.39 -3.72
CA GLN A 128 -20.12 -18.63 -3.47
C GLN A 128 -18.75 -18.61 -4.16
N CYS A 129 -17.67 -18.91 -3.41
CA CYS A 129 -16.30 -18.97 -3.94
C CYS A 129 -16.15 -19.87 -5.18
N GLY A 130 -16.96 -20.94 -5.30
CA GLY A 130 -16.92 -21.85 -6.44
C GLY A 130 -17.34 -21.24 -7.78
N GLN A 131 -17.88 -20.02 -7.77
CA GLN A 131 -18.26 -19.27 -8.98
C GLN A 131 -17.28 -18.12 -9.30
N ILE A 132 -16.24 -17.95 -8.50
CA ILE A 132 -15.21 -16.94 -8.78
C ILE A 132 -14.29 -17.49 -9.86
N ALA A 133 -14.46 -16.99 -11.09
CA ALA A 133 -13.61 -17.37 -12.19
C ALA A 133 -12.33 -16.53 -12.18
N ARG A 134 -11.18 -17.21 -12.12
CA ARG A 134 -9.87 -16.58 -12.35
C ARG A 134 -9.64 -16.42 -13.85
N THR A 135 -9.31 -15.21 -14.26
CA THR A 135 -8.72 -14.97 -15.58
C THR A 135 -7.29 -14.47 -15.37
N ILE A 136 -6.30 -15.33 -15.67
CA ILE A 136 -4.90 -14.92 -15.77
C ILE A 136 -4.73 -14.21 -17.10
N ILE A 137 -4.38 -12.93 -17.08
CA ILE A 137 -4.42 -12.15 -18.32
C ILE A 137 -3.01 -11.80 -18.79
N SER A 138 -1.99 -11.89 -17.93
CA SER A 138 -0.59 -11.79 -18.37
C SER A 138 0.40 -12.31 -17.34
N GLU A 139 1.38 -13.06 -17.85
CA GLU A 139 2.68 -13.25 -17.25
C GLU A 139 3.61 -12.16 -17.81
N ILE A 140 3.96 -11.17 -16.98
CA ILE A 140 4.86 -10.09 -17.39
C ILE A 140 6.29 -10.51 -17.01
N PRO A 141 7.23 -10.61 -17.98
CA PRO A 141 8.59 -11.11 -17.74
C PRO A 141 9.46 -10.03 -17.08
N PHE A 142 9.17 -9.69 -15.83
CA PHE A 142 10.01 -8.81 -15.02
C PHE A 142 10.45 -9.49 -13.73
N LEU A 143 11.63 -9.06 -13.27
CA LEU A 143 12.15 -9.41 -11.97
C LEU A 143 11.18 -8.91 -10.89
N PRO A 144 11.03 -9.65 -9.79
CA PRO A 144 10.32 -9.19 -8.61
C PRO A 144 10.83 -7.81 -8.20
N ASP A 145 9.90 -6.95 -7.79
CA ASP A 145 10.22 -5.65 -7.22
C ASP A 145 9.55 -5.57 -5.85
N ASP A 146 10.35 -5.38 -4.80
CA ASP A 146 9.91 -5.22 -3.42
C ASP A 146 8.93 -4.04 -3.24
N PHE A 147 8.79 -3.18 -4.26
CA PHE A 147 8.07 -1.91 -4.21
C PHE A 147 6.92 -1.79 -5.20
N LEU A 148 6.21 -2.89 -5.45
CA LEU A 148 4.99 -2.86 -6.22
C LEU A 148 3.84 -2.23 -5.42
N VAL A 149 3.32 -1.11 -5.91
CA VAL A 149 2.08 -0.51 -5.42
C VAL A 149 0.98 -0.78 -6.43
N MET A 150 -0.10 -1.43 -6.00
CA MET A 150 -1.28 -1.68 -6.83
C MET A 150 -2.43 -0.78 -6.42
N VAL A 151 -3.09 -0.14 -7.39
CA VAL A 151 -4.31 0.64 -7.18
C VAL A 151 -5.38 0.30 -8.21
N VAL A 152 -6.62 0.15 -7.78
CA VAL A 152 -7.74 -0.24 -8.64
C VAL A 152 -8.63 0.97 -8.85
N HIS A 153 -8.96 1.29 -10.11
CA HIS A 153 -9.87 2.38 -10.43
C HIS A 153 -11.18 2.23 -9.63
N PRO A 154 -11.84 3.33 -9.17
CA PRO A 154 -13.00 3.23 -8.29
C PRO A 154 -14.10 2.27 -8.77
N THR A 155 -14.41 2.27 -10.07
CA THR A 155 -15.42 1.37 -10.67
C THR A 155 -14.92 -0.05 -10.96
N GLY A 156 -13.66 -0.38 -10.69
CA GLY A 156 -13.04 -1.65 -11.02
C GLY A 156 -12.73 -1.86 -12.50
N GLN A 157 -12.80 -0.83 -13.35
CA GLN A 157 -12.57 -0.97 -14.80
C GLN A 157 -11.12 -1.25 -15.22
N PHE A 158 -10.15 -0.86 -14.39
CA PHE A 158 -8.74 -1.13 -14.61
C PHE A 158 -7.97 -1.06 -13.29
N VAL A 159 -6.76 -1.60 -13.30
CA VAL A 159 -5.77 -1.53 -12.22
C VAL A 159 -4.48 -0.91 -12.75
N LEU A 160 -3.82 -0.12 -11.92
CA LEU A 160 -2.47 0.38 -12.14
C LEU A 160 -1.52 -0.35 -11.20
N GLY A 161 -0.39 -0.78 -11.71
CA GLY A 161 0.73 -1.25 -10.89
C GLY A 161 1.93 -0.35 -11.09
N LEU A 162 2.42 0.20 -10.00
CA LEU A 162 3.49 1.20 -9.96
C LEU A 162 4.73 0.56 -9.32
N THR A 163 5.86 0.57 -10.03
CA THR A 163 7.15 0.14 -9.48
C THR A 163 8.22 1.20 -9.81
N PRO A 164 9.40 1.14 -9.18
CA PRO A 164 10.57 1.88 -9.61
C PRO A 164 10.99 1.61 -11.06
N ASN A 165 10.73 0.39 -11.55
CA ASN A 165 11.30 -0.11 -12.80
C ASN A 165 10.37 -0.01 -14.01
N PHE A 166 9.07 -0.17 -13.79
CA PHE A 166 8.01 -0.13 -14.79
C PHE A 166 6.67 0.26 -14.17
N VAL A 167 5.74 0.68 -15.02
CA VAL A 167 4.36 0.88 -14.62
C VAL A 167 3.47 0.12 -15.60
N PHE A 168 2.40 -0.49 -15.12
CA PHE A 168 1.42 -1.12 -15.99
C PHE A 168 0.02 -0.58 -15.72
N ARG A 169 -0.80 -0.61 -16.77
CA ARG A 169 -2.24 -0.42 -16.70
C ARG A 169 -2.91 -1.65 -17.28
N PHE A 170 -3.81 -2.25 -16.52
CA PHE A 170 -4.48 -3.48 -16.92
C PHE A 170 -6.00 -3.32 -16.85
N ASN A 171 -6.71 -3.72 -17.91
CA ASN A 171 -8.17 -3.74 -18.00
C ASN A 171 -8.64 -5.19 -18.25
N PRO A 172 -9.65 -5.70 -17.54
CA PRO A 172 -10.19 -7.06 -17.71
C PRO A 172 -10.52 -7.47 -19.15
N SER A 173 -10.88 -6.50 -20.00
CA SER A 173 -11.29 -6.72 -21.38
C SER A 173 -10.14 -6.73 -22.40
N GLY A 174 -8.88 -6.51 -21.98
CA GLY A 174 -7.75 -6.39 -22.91
C GLY A 174 -6.40 -6.82 -22.34
N SER A 175 -5.37 -6.75 -23.17
CA SER A 175 -3.99 -7.00 -22.73
C SER A 175 -3.46 -5.86 -21.85
N PRO A 176 -2.58 -6.13 -20.87
CA PRO A 176 -1.97 -5.07 -20.09
C PRO A 176 -1.14 -4.14 -20.98
N THR A 177 -1.26 -2.84 -20.73
CA THR A 177 -0.39 -1.84 -21.32
C THR A 177 0.77 -1.58 -20.38
N LEU A 178 1.97 -1.90 -20.84
CA LEU A 178 3.21 -1.64 -20.09
C LEU A 178 3.80 -0.30 -20.53
N ILE A 179 4.19 0.51 -19.54
CA ILE A 179 4.83 1.80 -19.75
C ILE A 179 6.19 1.78 -19.04
N THR A 180 7.25 2.04 -19.80
CA THR A 180 8.61 2.11 -19.27
C THR A 180 8.77 3.28 -18.28
N LYS A 181 9.52 3.08 -17.19
CA LYS A 181 9.68 4.07 -16.11
C LYS A 181 10.03 5.50 -16.56
N THR A 182 10.86 5.63 -17.59
CA THR A 182 11.34 6.92 -18.10
C THR A 182 10.25 7.79 -18.70
N SER A 183 9.10 7.18 -19.02
CA SER A 183 7.95 7.88 -19.58
C SER A 183 7.10 8.56 -18.51
N ILE A 184 7.25 8.17 -17.23
CA ILE A 184 6.42 8.67 -16.13
C ILE A 184 7.29 9.33 -15.07
N TRP A 185 8.19 8.58 -14.45
CA TRP A 185 9.13 9.12 -13.48
C TRP A 185 10.23 9.84 -14.26
N SER A 186 10.22 11.17 -14.25
CA SER A 186 11.28 11.98 -14.88
C SER A 186 12.68 11.71 -14.32
N ASN A 187 12.78 10.97 -13.22
CA ASN A 187 14.02 10.54 -12.57
C ASN A 187 13.93 9.05 -12.20
N SER A 188 14.96 8.28 -12.56
CA SER A 188 15.10 6.86 -12.20
C SER A 188 15.30 6.58 -10.71
N SER A 189 15.23 7.61 -9.86
CA SER A 189 15.46 7.53 -8.43
C SER A 189 14.20 7.56 -7.57
N PHE A 190 13.00 7.49 -8.17
CA PHE A 190 11.74 7.44 -7.43
C PHE A 190 11.28 6.00 -7.18
N THR A 191 10.94 5.72 -5.92
CA THR A 191 10.37 4.45 -5.48
C THR A 191 8.96 4.72 -4.94
N PRO A 192 7.89 4.28 -5.64
CA PRO A 192 6.53 4.41 -5.12
C PRO A 192 6.37 3.58 -3.84
N ARG A 193 5.59 4.09 -2.90
CA ARG A 193 5.34 3.46 -1.58
C ARG A 193 3.87 3.32 -1.24
N ALA A 194 3.04 4.22 -1.75
CA ALA A 194 1.60 4.14 -1.67
C ALA A 194 0.98 4.96 -2.80
N ALA A 195 -0.24 4.60 -3.17
CA ALA A 195 -1.01 5.35 -4.13
C ALA A 195 -2.49 5.15 -3.86
N ASP A 196 -3.28 6.07 -4.39
CA ASP A 196 -4.72 5.92 -4.50
C ASP A 196 -5.21 6.64 -5.77
N ILE A 197 -6.38 6.24 -6.27
CA ILE A 197 -6.89 6.62 -7.58
C ILE A 197 -8.35 7.09 -7.49
N ASP A 198 -8.60 8.29 -8.02
CA ASP A 198 -9.93 8.78 -8.35
C ASP A 198 -10.26 8.45 -9.82
N THR A 199 -11.50 8.71 -10.23
CA THR A 199 -11.93 8.66 -11.63
C THR A 199 -11.04 9.45 -12.60
N ASN A 200 -10.45 10.58 -12.18
CA ASN A 200 -9.72 11.48 -13.07
C ASN A 200 -8.19 11.43 -12.93
N PHE A 201 -7.69 11.13 -11.74
CA PHE A 201 -6.27 11.22 -11.42
C PHE A 201 -5.85 10.18 -10.40
N THR A 202 -4.53 9.96 -10.31
CA THR A 202 -3.90 9.10 -9.30
C THR A 202 -2.95 9.94 -8.47
N ILE A 203 -2.94 9.72 -7.15
CA ILE A 203 -1.93 10.25 -6.24
C ILE A 203 -0.94 9.14 -5.93
N VAL A 204 0.36 9.44 -6.05
CA VAL A 204 1.44 8.49 -5.75
C VAL A 204 2.39 9.14 -4.77
N ALA A 205 2.53 8.54 -3.59
CA ALA A 205 3.52 8.91 -2.59
C ALA A 205 4.70 7.95 -2.62
N GLY A 206 5.91 8.47 -2.44
CA GLY A 206 7.10 7.65 -2.43
C GLY A 206 8.35 8.38 -1.99
N ILE A 207 9.50 7.72 -2.20
CA ILE A 207 10.81 8.23 -1.85
C ILE A 207 11.60 8.51 -3.12
N ARG A 208 12.24 9.67 -3.20
CA ARG A 208 13.14 10.04 -4.29
C ARG A 208 14.56 10.22 -3.78
N VAL A 209 15.54 9.53 -4.37
CA VAL A 209 16.96 9.72 -4.05
C VAL A 209 17.43 11.08 -4.55
N ASN A 210 18.13 11.82 -3.69
CA ASN A 210 18.68 13.12 -4.00
C ASN A 210 20.11 12.97 -4.55
N SER A 211 20.36 13.56 -5.73
CA SER A 211 21.65 13.44 -6.42
C SER A 211 22.77 14.34 -5.87
N VAL A 212 22.47 15.28 -4.95
CA VAL A 212 23.38 16.42 -4.68
C VAL A 212 23.69 16.69 -3.19
N SER A 213 23.19 15.89 -2.22
CA SER A 213 23.47 16.15 -0.80
C SER A 213 23.83 14.90 0.01
N PRO A 214 25.05 14.79 0.56
CA PRO A 214 25.43 13.68 1.43
C PRO A 214 24.72 13.69 2.79
N ARG A 215 23.96 14.75 3.11
CA ARG A 215 23.22 14.86 4.38
C ARG A 215 21.77 14.39 4.30
N VAL A 216 21.13 14.50 3.12
CA VAL A 216 19.73 14.08 2.90
C VAL A 216 19.70 13.19 1.66
N LEU A 217 19.90 11.88 1.87
CA LEU A 217 20.06 10.91 0.77
C LEU A 217 18.78 10.74 -0.04
N ALA A 218 17.61 10.97 0.57
CA ALA A 218 16.33 10.87 -0.12
C ALA A 218 15.29 11.83 0.47
N SER A 219 14.24 12.10 -0.31
CA SER A 219 13.12 12.97 0.06
C SER A 219 11.79 12.26 -0.16
N VAL A 220 10.80 12.58 0.68
CA VAL A 220 9.41 12.20 0.45
C VAL A 220 8.86 13.06 -0.68
N VAL A 221 8.27 12.41 -1.68
CA VAL A 221 7.71 13.07 -2.86
C VAL A 221 6.30 12.54 -3.08
N VAL A 222 5.41 13.45 -3.49
CA VAL A 222 4.04 13.13 -3.88
C VAL A 222 3.83 13.61 -5.31
N TYR A 223 3.34 12.71 -6.16
CA TYR A 223 2.94 13.01 -7.53
C TYR A 223 1.42 12.97 -7.65
N LEU A 224 0.89 13.94 -8.38
CA LEU A 224 -0.46 13.91 -8.95
C LEU A 224 -0.29 13.61 -10.44
N ILE A 225 -0.81 12.48 -10.88
CA ILE A 225 -0.63 11.97 -12.25
C ILE A 225 -1.97 11.69 -12.91
N ASP A 226 -1.97 11.69 -14.23
CA ASP A 226 -3.14 11.26 -14.98
C ASP A 226 -3.33 9.73 -14.92
N ASN A 227 -4.58 9.29 -14.98
CA ASN A 227 -4.90 7.85 -14.96
C ASN A 227 -4.44 7.10 -16.21
N THR A 228 -4.07 7.83 -17.28
CA THR A 228 -3.48 7.24 -18.49
C THR A 228 -1.97 7.04 -18.36
N LEU A 229 -1.35 7.52 -17.27
CA LEU A 229 0.07 7.42 -17.00
C LEU A 229 0.94 8.06 -18.10
N SER A 230 0.43 9.14 -18.69
CA SER A 230 1.10 9.90 -19.73
C SER A 230 1.73 11.20 -19.21
N HIS A 231 1.30 11.68 -18.04
CA HIS A 231 1.65 12.99 -17.55
C HIS A 231 1.59 13.13 -16.02
N ILE A 232 2.61 13.79 -15.45
CA ILE A 232 2.61 14.26 -14.07
C ILE A 232 2.08 15.70 -14.05
N TYR A 233 0.88 15.90 -13.50
CA TYR A 233 0.28 17.24 -13.37
C TYR A 233 0.96 18.08 -12.29
N SER A 234 1.26 17.48 -11.15
CA SER A 234 1.83 18.21 -10.01
C SER A 234 2.80 17.35 -9.21
N THR A 235 3.77 18.00 -8.58
CA THR A 235 4.76 17.37 -7.70
C THR A 235 4.89 18.19 -6.44
N TRP A 236 4.82 17.52 -5.29
CA TRP A 236 5.16 18.09 -4.00
C TRP A 236 6.34 17.33 -3.39
N THR A 237 7.24 18.03 -2.71
CA THR A 237 8.40 17.43 -2.04
C THR A 237 8.45 17.92 -0.60
N TYR A 238 8.55 17.01 0.35
CA TYR A 238 8.68 17.35 1.75
C TYR A 238 10.04 18.00 2.03
N VAL A 239 10.01 19.14 2.71
CA VAL A 239 11.19 19.82 3.23
C VAL A 239 11.06 19.85 4.75
N PRO A 240 11.90 19.10 5.49
CA PRO A 240 11.84 19.12 6.94
C PRO A 240 12.18 20.51 7.48
N THR A 241 11.54 20.88 8.59
CA THR A 241 11.88 22.12 9.30
C THR A 241 13.35 22.08 9.72
N ASN A 242 14.07 23.18 9.49
CA ASN A 242 15.47 23.29 9.90
C ASN A 242 15.65 22.98 11.39
N ASN A 243 16.66 22.15 11.71
CA ASN A 243 16.99 21.70 13.06
C ASN A 243 15.93 20.81 13.75
N SER A 244 14.91 20.33 13.04
CA SER A 244 14.04 19.28 13.58
C SER A 244 14.75 17.92 13.55
N TRP A 245 14.27 16.95 14.33
CA TRP A 245 14.82 15.59 14.27
C TRP A 245 14.61 14.96 12.87
N GLN A 246 13.54 15.33 12.16
CA GLN A 246 13.29 14.89 10.79
C GLN A 246 14.38 15.36 9.82
N SER A 247 15.00 16.52 10.06
CA SER A 247 16.12 17.02 9.24
C SER A 247 17.40 16.17 9.38
N LEU A 248 17.48 15.31 10.39
CA LEU A 248 18.59 14.38 10.63
C LEU A 248 18.36 13.00 9.99
N LEU A 249 17.18 12.76 9.42
CA LEU A 249 16.86 11.48 8.78
C LEU A 249 17.65 11.30 7.50
N LYS A 250 18.48 10.26 7.47
CA LYS A 250 19.28 9.89 6.29
C LYS A 250 18.56 8.98 5.32
N PHE A 251 17.37 8.47 5.67
CA PHE A 251 16.63 7.50 4.87
C PHE A 251 17.45 6.26 4.44
N SER A 252 18.36 5.75 5.28
CA SER A 252 19.15 4.54 4.96
C SER A 252 18.27 3.30 4.73
N GLY A 253 18.59 2.47 3.73
CA GLY A 253 17.80 1.27 3.39
C GLY A 253 16.46 1.58 2.73
N TYR A 254 16.35 2.72 2.04
CA TYR A 254 15.15 3.09 1.28
C TYR A 254 14.95 2.23 0.01
N ASP A 255 15.93 1.40 -0.32
CA ASP A 255 16.04 0.55 -1.50
C ASP A 255 15.77 -0.93 -1.19
N SER A 256 15.42 -1.26 0.06
CA SER A 256 14.90 -2.57 0.46
C SER A 256 13.50 -2.46 1.11
N TRP A 257 12.76 -3.57 1.18
CA TRP A 257 11.56 -3.65 2.01
C TRP A 257 11.88 -3.23 3.46
N SER A 258 11.03 -2.36 4.03
CA SER A 258 11.09 -1.97 5.43
C SER A 258 9.80 -1.28 5.85
N VAL A 259 9.23 -1.74 6.96
CA VAL A 259 8.06 -1.14 7.60
C VAL A 259 8.22 0.35 7.88
N LYS A 260 9.46 0.85 7.99
CA LYS A 260 9.80 2.26 8.16
C LYS A 260 9.33 3.13 7.01
N TYR A 261 9.42 2.63 5.78
CA TYR A 261 9.13 3.37 4.55
C TYR A 261 7.78 3.04 3.94
N THR A 262 6.96 2.25 4.65
CA THR A 262 5.54 2.13 4.32
C THR A 262 4.91 3.51 4.37
N MET A 263 4.08 3.82 3.39
CA MET A 263 3.29 5.05 3.33
C MET A 263 1.84 4.65 3.15
N SER A 264 0.94 5.60 3.34
CA SER A 264 -0.47 5.42 3.00
C SER A 264 -0.97 6.65 2.26
N VAL A 265 -1.87 6.43 1.32
CA VAL A 265 -2.56 7.47 0.55
C VAL A 265 -4.03 7.10 0.54
N ASP A 266 -4.90 8.07 0.80
CA ASP A 266 -6.35 7.88 0.66
C ASP A 266 -6.99 9.18 0.16
N ILE A 267 -7.64 9.07 -1.00
CA ILE A 267 -8.45 10.12 -1.63
C ILE A 267 -9.86 9.98 -1.06
N ASN A 268 -10.44 11.10 -0.62
CA ASN A 268 -11.76 11.06 -0.04
C ASN A 268 -12.81 10.71 -1.09
N ASN A 269 -13.36 9.49 -1.03
CA ASN A 269 -14.38 9.01 -1.97
C ASN A 269 -15.68 9.84 -1.97
N TYR A 270 -15.95 10.60 -0.90
CA TYR A 270 -17.10 11.51 -0.80
C TYR A 270 -16.78 12.94 -1.27
N ASN A 271 -15.50 13.29 -1.35
CA ASN A 271 -15.02 14.55 -1.89
C ASN A 271 -13.59 14.38 -2.45
N PRO A 272 -13.44 13.92 -3.72
CA PRO A 272 -12.14 13.54 -4.27
C PRO A 272 -11.11 14.68 -4.34
N THR A 273 -11.51 15.92 -4.07
CA THR A 273 -10.57 17.03 -3.93
C THR A 273 -9.71 16.93 -2.68
N ARG A 274 -10.03 16.07 -1.71
CA ARG A 274 -9.30 15.96 -0.44
C ARG A 274 -8.49 14.68 -0.38
N VAL A 275 -7.23 14.78 0.00
CA VAL A 275 -6.31 13.64 0.04
C VAL A 275 -5.54 13.63 1.36
N LEU A 276 -5.43 12.44 1.96
CA LEU A 276 -4.55 12.20 3.10
C LEU A 276 -3.36 11.37 2.66
N ILE A 277 -2.19 11.73 3.17
CA ILE A 277 -0.96 10.99 2.93
C ILE A 277 -0.25 10.79 4.25
N GLY A 278 -0.14 9.54 4.69
CA GLY A 278 0.58 9.16 5.89
C GLY A 278 2.02 8.77 5.59
N VAL A 279 2.96 9.34 6.35
CA VAL A 279 4.40 9.12 6.18
C VAL A 279 5.07 8.80 7.53
N PRO A 280 5.01 7.52 7.95
CA PRO A 280 5.57 6.98 9.20
C PRO A 280 7.01 7.39 9.50
N CYS A 281 7.91 7.35 8.52
CA CYS A 281 9.33 7.67 8.69
C CYS A 281 9.59 9.11 9.14
N VAL A 282 8.68 10.04 8.83
CA VAL A 282 8.73 11.44 9.32
C VAL A 282 7.64 11.74 10.35
N ASN A 283 6.94 10.70 10.81
CA ASN A 283 5.87 10.73 11.82
C ASN A 283 4.77 11.76 11.53
N THR A 284 4.37 11.91 10.26
CA THR A 284 3.48 12.99 9.81
C THR A 284 2.41 12.48 8.86
N VAL A 285 1.18 12.99 9.04
CA VAL A 285 0.11 12.89 8.05
C VAL A 285 -0.10 14.26 7.40
N PHE A 286 -0.13 14.28 6.08
CA PHE A 286 -0.33 15.48 5.27
C PHE A 286 -1.74 15.49 4.69
N HIS A 287 -2.36 16.66 4.66
CA HIS A 287 -3.68 16.88 4.06
C HIS A 287 -3.56 17.83 2.87
N PHE A 288 -3.90 17.30 1.70
CA PHE A 288 -3.83 18.03 0.43
C PHE A 288 -5.23 18.34 -0.12
N ILE A 289 -5.31 19.44 -0.85
CA ILE A 289 -6.40 19.72 -1.77
C ILE A 289 -5.92 19.57 -3.21
N VAL A 290 -6.65 18.79 -3.98
CA VAL A 290 -6.54 18.69 -5.43
C VAL A 290 -7.44 19.75 -6.07
N GLY A 291 -6.83 20.71 -6.76
CA GLY A 291 -7.51 21.83 -7.42
C GLY A 291 -7.41 21.79 -8.94
N GLY A 292 -8.02 22.77 -9.60
CA GLY A 292 -7.87 22.96 -11.05
C GLY A 292 -8.37 21.80 -11.90
N GLY A 293 -9.45 21.14 -11.46
CA GLY A 293 -10.02 19.98 -12.15
C GLY A 293 -9.15 18.72 -12.13
N GLY A 294 -8.31 18.54 -11.09
CA GLY A 294 -7.46 17.35 -10.97
C GLY A 294 -6.00 17.56 -11.38
N THR A 295 -5.53 18.81 -11.46
CA THR A 295 -4.21 19.12 -12.04
C THR A 295 -3.24 19.81 -11.07
N THR A 296 -3.71 20.28 -9.92
CA THR A 296 -2.85 20.96 -8.92
C THR A 296 -2.97 20.26 -7.58
N LEU A 297 -1.84 20.13 -6.88
CA LEU A 297 -1.77 19.52 -5.55
C LEU A 297 -1.27 20.56 -4.54
N ASN A 298 -2.13 20.99 -3.62
CA ASN A 298 -1.81 22.00 -2.62
C ASN A 298 -1.83 21.40 -1.22
N LEU A 299 -0.70 21.47 -0.51
CA LEU A 299 -0.68 21.14 0.91
C LEU A 299 -1.49 22.19 1.67
N THR A 300 -2.49 21.75 2.42
CA THR A 300 -3.31 22.64 3.26
C THR A 300 -2.97 22.55 4.73
N ASP A 301 -2.64 21.35 5.21
CA ASP A 301 -2.27 21.13 6.59
C ASP A 301 -1.38 19.90 6.75
N GLN A 302 -0.68 19.82 7.87
CA GLN A 302 0.13 18.66 8.24
C GLN A 302 0.07 18.44 9.75
N ARG A 303 0.06 17.17 10.16
CA ARG A 303 0.02 16.79 11.57
C ARG A 303 1.13 15.80 11.88
N SER A 304 1.93 16.13 12.89
CA SER A 304 2.90 15.21 13.48
C SER A 304 2.47 14.71 14.86
N SER A 305 2.80 13.47 15.23
CA SER A 305 2.54 12.91 16.57
C SER A 305 3.72 13.08 17.55
N GLY A 306 4.50 14.15 17.41
CA GLY A 306 5.67 14.43 18.25
C GLY A 306 6.93 13.67 17.85
N ASN A 307 7.75 13.29 18.84
CA ASN A 307 9.09 12.70 18.65
C ASN A 307 9.10 11.16 18.61
N SER A 308 7.98 10.53 18.28
CA SER A 308 7.90 9.10 17.93
C SER A 308 7.99 8.91 16.42
N VAL A 309 7.90 7.66 15.96
CA VAL A 309 7.75 7.32 14.53
C VAL A 309 6.66 6.26 14.37
N GLY A 310 5.97 6.25 13.22
CA GLY A 310 4.84 5.34 12.95
C GLY A 310 3.47 6.00 12.80
N PHE A 311 3.36 7.32 13.01
CA PHE A 311 2.12 8.06 12.73
C PHE A 311 1.85 8.14 11.23
N GLY A 312 0.66 7.68 10.81
CA GLY A 312 0.27 7.65 9.40
C GLY A 312 0.64 6.35 8.68
N LYS A 313 0.79 5.23 9.40
CA LYS A 313 1.00 3.93 8.73
C LYS A 313 -0.15 3.58 7.79
N GLY A 314 -1.37 3.88 8.24
CA GLY A 314 -2.60 3.85 7.44
C GLY A 314 -3.36 5.17 7.63
N VAL A 315 -4.00 5.64 6.57
CA VAL A 315 -4.95 6.75 6.60
C VAL A 315 -6.18 6.33 5.82
N ALA A 316 -7.37 6.70 6.29
CA ALA A 316 -8.60 6.43 5.56
C ALA A 316 -9.69 7.48 5.86
N TRP A 317 -10.46 7.84 4.85
CA TRP A 317 -11.67 8.64 4.94
C TRP A 317 -12.88 7.73 5.17
N ILE A 318 -13.62 7.99 6.24
CA ILE A 318 -14.86 7.26 6.56
C ILE A 318 -16.09 8.04 6.07
N SER A 319 -15.97 9.37 5.94
CA SER A 319 -17.00 10.25 5.36
C SER A 319 -16.34 11.45 4.67
N SER A 320 -17.16 12.39 4.17
CA SER A 320 -16.69 13.66 3.61
C SER A 320 -15.91 14.55 4.60
N ASP A 321 -16.08 14.33 5.90
CA ASP A 321 -15.52 15.14 6.99
C ASP A 321 -14.93 14.30 8.15
N GLN A 322 -14.85 12.98 7.99
CA GLN A 322 -14.29 12.06 8.98
C GLN A 322 -13.14 11.27 8.39
N ALA A 323 -12.04 11.20 9.14
CA ALA A 323 -10.88 10.41 8.77
C ALA A 323 -10.32 9.66 9.97
N VAL A 324 -9.60 8.60 9.69
CA VAL A 324 -8.86 7.83 10.67
C VAL A 324 -7.40 7.77 10.30
N ILE A 325 -6.56 7.74 11.33
CA ILE A 325 -5.12 7.61 11.20
C ILE A 325 -4.68 6.44 12.07
N LEU A 326 -4.04 5.45 11.47
CA LEU A 326 -3.31 4.42 12.20
C LEU A 326 -1.98 5.01 12.69
N ALA A 327 -1.89 5.12 14.00
CA ALA A 327 -0.75 5.60 14.73
C ALA A 327 -0.04 4.42 15.38
N ASN A 328 1.04 3.95 14.75
CA ASN A 328 1.92 3.00 15.38
C ASN A 328 2.99 3.74 16.17
N ILE A 329 3.40 3.14 17.28
CA ILE A 329 4.50 3.64 18.08
C ILE A 329 5.65 2.65 17.93
N TYR A 330 6.66 3.06 17.17
CA TYR A 330 7.94 2.34 17.13
C TYR A 330 9.00 3.07 17.94
N THR A 331 10.07 2.35 18.29
CA THR A 331 11.34 2.99 18.64
C THR A 331 11.87 3.82 17.47
N LEU A 332 12.68 4.85 17.76
CA LEU A 332 13.27 5.72 16.72
C LEU A 332 14.10 4.96 15.68
N THR A 333 14.63 3.80 16.06
CA THR A 333 15.39 2.89 15.20
C THR A 333 14.51 1.94 14.39
N PHE A 334 13.18 1.99 14.55
CA PHE A 334 12.22 1.04 13.96
C PHE A 334 12.52 -0.43 14.32
N SER A 335 13.18 -0.68 15.45
CA SER A 335 13.60 -2.02 15.86
C SER A 335 12.57 -2.73 16.74
N SER A 336 11.57 -2.02 17.24
CA SER A 336 10.53 -2.59 18.08
C SER A 336 9.22 -1.84 17.93
N TRP A 337 8.14 -2.58 17.72
CA TRP A 337 6.78 -2.11 17.79
C TRP A 337 6.35 -2.06 19.27
N LEU A 338 5.84 -0.92 19.73
CA LEU A 338 5.43 -0.73 21.12
C LEU A 338 3.91 -0.79 21.28
N SER A 339 3.17 -0.17 20.36
CA SER A 339 1.69 -0.22 20.34
C SER A 339 1.12 0.31 19.02
N SER A 340 -0.17 0.05 18.80
CA SER A 340 -0.97 0.68 17.76
C SER A 340 -2.20 1.36 18.34
N GLN A 341 -2.57 2.48 17.73
CA GLN A 341 -3.79 3.21 18.03
C GLN A 341 -4.44 3.70 16.74
N ILE A 342 -5.77 3.73 16.71
CA ILE A 342 -6.53 4.34 15.61
C ILE A 342 -7.09 5.65 16.11
N TRP A 343 -6.61 6.74 15.54
CA TRP A 343 -7.01 8.10 15.87
C TRP A 343 -8.14 8.53 14.95
N VAL A 344 -9.32 8.75 15.50
CA VAL A 344 -10.53 9.13 14.77
C VAL A 344 -10.72 10.63 14.82
N TYR A 345 -10.91 11.23 13.65
CA TYR A 345 -11.19 12.64 13.48
C TYR A 345 -12.58 12.82 12.92
N THR A 346 -13.37 13.69 13.54
CA THR A 346 -14.68 14.06 13.06
C THR A 346 -14.76 15.55 12.80
N GLN A 347 -15.69 15.95 11.92
CA GLN A 347 -15.95 17.36 11.59
C GLN A 347 -14.70 18.08 11.06
N LEU A 348 -13.88 17.38 10.26
CA LEU A 348 -12.66 17.94 9.67
C LEU A 348 -13.02 19.06 8.68
N PRO A 349 -12.58 20.31 8.95
CA PRO A 349 -12.71 21.41 8.00
C PRO A 349 -12.04 21.06 6.66
N SER A 350 -12.50 21.67 5.58
CA SER A 350 -11.99 21.38 4.23
C SER A 350 -10.49 21.63 4.07
N THR A 351 -9.87 22.46 4.92
CA THR A 351 -8.47 22.89 4.79
C THR A 351 -7.58 22.55 5.99
N SER A 352 -8.07 21.81 6.99
CA SER A 352 -7.27 21.56 8.21
C SER A 352 -7.52 20.20 8.85
N LEU A 353 -6.46 19.63 9.41
CA LEU A 353 -6.50 18.52 10.35
C LEU A 353 -6.63 19.08 11.76
N VAL A 354 -7.73 18.76 12.44
CA VAL A 354 -7.96 19.19 13.83
C VAL A 354 -6.83 18.67 14.73
N SER A 355 -6.37 19.47 15.70
CA SER A 355 -5.18 19.18 16.52
C SER A 355 -5.36 18.05 17.54
N THR A 356 -6.59 17.66 17.87
CA THR A 356 -6.91 16.56 18.78
C THR A 356 -7.87 15.57 18.11
N PRO A 357 -7.61 14.25 18.18
CA PRO A 357 -8.58 13.28 17.69
C PRO A 357 -9.85 13.32 18.55
N THR A 358 -10.99 13.08 17.92
CA THR A 358 -12.28 12.93 18.59
C THR A 358 -12.31 11.67 19.47
N ALA A 359 -11.70 10.59 18.98
CA ALA A 359 -11.56 9.33 19.71
C ALA A 359 -10.25 8.63 19.38
N ILE A 360 -9.79 7.77 20.29
CA ILE A 360 -8.63 6.91 20.11
C ILE A 360 -9.07 5.48 20.43
N ILE A 361 -8.78 4.52 19.55
CA ILE A 361 -9.10 3.10 19.70
C ILE A 361 -7.78 2.32 19.86
N PRO A 362 -7.69 1.32 20.76
CA PRO A 362 -8.76 0.82 21.64
C PRO A 362 -9.16 1.80 22.74
N ASN A 363 -10.42 1.71 23.19
CA ASN A 363 -10.94 2.39 24.37
C ASN A 363 -12.01 1.51 25.06
N SER A 364 -12.62 2.01 26.15
CA SER A 364 -13.64 1.28 26.90
C SER A 364 -14.88 0.88 26.09
N GLN A 365 -15.19 1.59 25.01
CA GLN A 365 -16.36 1.38 24.17
C GLN A 365 -16.04 0.49 22.97
N GLN A 366 -14.83 0.59 22.43
CA GLN A 366 -14.31 -0.21 21.33
C GLN A 366 -12.98 -0.85 21.74
N PRO A 367 -13.01 -1.89 22.61
CA PRO A 367 -11.82 -2.65 22.92
C PRO A 367 -11.40 -3.48 21.71
N ILE A 368 -10.09 -3.71 21.56
CA ILE A 368 -9.60 -4.73 20.62
C ILE A 368 -9.85 -6.10 21.26
N PRO A 369 -10.57 -7.03 20.59
CA PRO A 369 -10.78 -8.38 21.09
C PRO A 369 -9.44 -9.07 21.37
N SER A 370 -9.37 -9.92 22.39
CA SER A 370 -8.13 -10.63 22.75
C SER A 370 -7.62 -11.59 21.67
N THR A 371 -8.45 -11.88 20.66
CA THR A 371 -8.08 -12.69 19.48
C THR A 371 -7.35 -11.88 18.41
N ILE A 372 -7.36 -10.54 18.51
CA ILE A 372 -6.71 -9.63 17.57
C ILE A 372 -5.44 -9.09 18.23
N SER A 373 -4.33 -9.11 17.51
CA SER A 373 -3.07 -8.54 17.96
C SER A 373 -3.20 -7.02 18.16
N SER A 374 -2.51 -6.49 19.16
CA SER A 374 -2.40 -5.04 19.35
C SER A 374 -1.50 -4.35 18.31
N GLU A 375 -0.85 -5.11 17.44
CA GLU A 375 0.01 -4.64 16.36
C GLU A 375 -0.79 -4.60 15.05
N LEU A 376 -1.37 -3.42 14.76
CA LEU A 376 -2.22 -3.19 13.60
C LEU A 376 -1.41 -2.69 12.41
N ILE A 377 -1.56 -3.31 11.25
CA ILE A 377 -0.73 -3.04 10.06
C ILE A 377 -1.44 -2.25 8.97
N ASN A 378 -2.75 -2.42 8.78
CA ASN A 378 -3.48 -1.80 7.68
C ASN A 378 -4.90 -1.36 8.07
N LEU A 379 -5.42 -0.36 7.37
CA LEU A 379 -6.77 0.19 7.50
C LEU A 379 -7.41 0.32 6.12
N VAL A 380 -8.63 -0.18 5.96
CA VAL A 380 -9.42 0.01 4.73
C VAL A 380 -10.80 0.55 5.09
N SER A 381 -11.15 1.66 4.47
CA SER A 381 -12.50 2.25 4.58
C SER A 381 -13.52 1.40 3.83
N THR A 382 -14.69 1.22 4.43
CA THR A 382 -15.88 0.68 3.77
C THR A 382 -17.05 1.61 4.03
N PRO A 383 -18.12 1.58 3.22
CA PRO A 383 -19.30 2.39 3.51
C PRO A 383 -19.96 2.11 4.87
N SER A 384 -19.70 0.94 5.46
CA SER A 384 -20.23 0.52 6.77
C SER A 384 -19.29 0.80 7.96
N GLY A 385 -18.06 1.28 7.74
CA GLY A 385 -17.08 1.47 8.80
C GLY A 385 -15.66 1.24 8.32
N LEU A 386 -14.81 0.77 9.21
CA LEU A 386 -13.38 0.58 8.99
C LEU A 386 -13.03 -0.90 9.20
N VAL A 387 -12.23 -1.44 8.29
CA VAL A 387 -11.63 -2.76 8.41
C VAL A 387 -10.18 -2.58 8.78
N VAL A 388 -9.73 -3.33 9.78
CA VAL A 388 -8.37 -3.26 10.31
C VAL A 388 -7.74 -4.63 10.19
N LEU A 389 -6.51 -4.69 9.68
CA LEU A 389 -5.71 -5.91 9.63
C LEU A 389 -4.61 -5.83 10.70
N ASP A 390 -4.44 -6.90 11.47
CA ASP A 390 -3.34 -7.06 12.41
C ASP A 390 -2.16 -7.85 11.80
N VAL A 391 -1.03 -7.86 12.50
CA VAL A 391 0.21 -8.52 12.05
C VAL A 391 0.08 -10.05 11.90
N SER A 392 -0.95 -10.66 12.50
CA SER A 392 -1.21 -12.10 12.49
C SER A 392 -2.27 -12.52 11.47
N GLY A 393 -2.82 -11.57 10.69
CA GLY A 393 -3.96 -11.83 9.77
C GLY A 393 -5.33 -11.69 10.41
N GLY A 394 -5.40 -11.19 11.64
CA GLY A 394 -6.66 -10.91 12.32
C GLY A 394 -7.35 -9.71 11.68
N ILE A 395 -8.60 -9.89 11.25
CA ILE A 395 -9.45 -8.81 10.75
C ILE A 395 -10.38 -8.31 11.86
N LEU A 396 -10.35 -7.00 12.10
CA LEU A 396 -11.25 -6.31 13.02
C LEU A 396 -12.12 -5.29 12.27
N PHE A 397 -13.44 -5.37 12.47
CA PHE A 397 -14.37 -4.36 11.98
C PHE A 397 -14.67 -3.32 13.06
N ILE A 398 -14.39 -2.06 12.75
CA ILE A 398 -14.75 -0.91 13.57
C ILE A 398 -15.91 -0.20 12.88
N LEU A 399 -17.09 -0.28 13.48
CA LEU A 399 -18.28 0.34 12.93
C LEU A 399 -18.19 1.88 13.05
N SER A 400 -18.68 2.58 12.04
CA SER A 400 -18.72 4.06 11.99
C SER A 400 -19.59 4.66 13.09
N THR A 401 -20.55 3.88 13.61
CA THR A 401 -21.31 4.14 14.83
C THR A 401 -21.31 2.89 15.71
N PRO A 402 -20.98 2.99 17.02
CA PRO A 402 -21.10 1.84 17.92
C PRO A 402 -22.55 1.31 17.92
N PRO A 403 -22.78 -0.01 17.89
CA PRO A 403 -24.11 -0.57 18.16
C PRO A 403 -24.52 -0.12 19.57
N SER A 404 -25.72 0.43 19.70
CA SER A 404 -26.31 1.05 20.91
C SER A 404 -25.68 2.38 21.39
N TYR A 405 -26.11 3.45 20.72
CA TYR A 405 -26.57 4.67 21.40
C TYR A 405 -28.08 4.63 21.55
#